data_AF-A0A934WF65-F1
#
_entry.id   AF-A0A934WF65-F1
#
_cell.length_a   1.000
_cell.length_b   1.000
_cell.length_c   1.000
_cell.angle_alpha   90.00
_cell.angle_beta   90.00
_cell.angle_gamma   90.00
#
_symmetry.space_group_name_H-M   'P 1'
#
loop_
_entity.id
_entity.type
_entity.pdbx_description
1 polymer ?
#
loop_
_entity_poly.entity_id
_entity_poly.type
_entity_poly.pdbx_seq_one_letter_code
_entity_poly.pdbx_strand_id
1 'polypeptide(L)'
;MEAEWIWGFAGGLLIGCAAAMFLLVNGRIMGASGILGGLIDRSGWGSAAERGAFVAGLVLVPGVMAYAFVPGVSTHITSNLGVIVAAGLLVGIGTRLANGCTSGHGVCGIARLSLRGIVATVIYLLAGGVAVVLFRHLLGVI
;
A
#
# COMPACT_ATOMS: atom_id res chain seq x y z
N MET A 1 22.48 -13.52 -14.19
CA MET A 1 21.60 -12.37 -13.88
C MET A 1 20.63 -12.86 -12.83
N GLU A 2 20.67 -12.27 -11.64
CA GLU A 2 19.80 -12.68 -10.54
C GLU A 2 18.33 -12.49 -10.96
N ALA A 3 17.57 -13.58 -11.02
CA ALA A 3 16.17 -13.57 -11.50
C ALA A 3 15.30 -12.57 -10.70
N GLU A 4 15.68 -12.29 -9.46
CA GLU A 4 15.02 -11.34 -8.56
C GLU A 4 14.95 -9.93 -9.13
N TRP A 5 15.97 -9.49 -9.87
CA TRP A 5 16.01 -8.14 -10.44
C TRP A 5 14.98 -8.00 -11.58
N ILE A 6 14.82 -9.07 -12.35
CA ILE A 6 13.84 -9.15 -13.45
C ILE A 6 12.43 -9.12 -12.86
N TRP A 7 12.17 -9.89 -11.81
CA TRP A 7 10.87 -9.89 -11.12
C TRP A 7 10.56 -8.55 -10.46
N GLY A 8 11.54 -7.89 -9.84
CA GLY A 8 11.40 -6.55 -9.28
C GLY A 8 11.05 -5.51 -10.35
N PHE A 9 11.75 -5.53 -11.48
CA PHE A 9 11.46 -4.64 -12.61
C PHE A 9 10.08 -4.91 -13.22
N ALA A 10 9.73 -6.18 -13.46
CA ALA A 10 8.44 -6.57 -14.00
C ALA A 10 7.28 -6.15 -13.07
N GLY A 11 7.43 -6.36 -11.75
CA GLY A 11 6.45 -5.91 -10.76
C GLY A 11 6.31 -4.38 -10.73
N GLY A 12 7.42 -3.65 -10.80
CA GLY A 12 7.42 -2.19 -10.89
C GLY A 12 6.69 -1.68 -12.13
N LEU A 13 6.94 -2.29 -13.30
CA LEU A 13 6.26 -1.97 -14.55
C LEU A 13 4.75 -2.23 -14.44
N LEU A 14 4.34 -3.36 -13.88
CA LEU A 14 2.93 -3.70 -13.67
C LEU A 14 2.21 -2.68 -12.79
N ILE A 15 2.81 -2.32 -11.65
CA ILE A 15 2.22 -1.31 -10.73
C ILE A 15 2.16 0.06 -11.40
N GLY A 16 3.21 0.46 -12.12
CA GLY A 16 3.26 1.74 -12.83
C GLY A 16 2.22 1.84 -13.94
N CYS A 17 2.09 0.81 -14.77
CA CYS A 17 1.07 0.72 -15.81
C CYS A 17 -0.34 0.73 -15.22
N ALA A 18 -0.59 -0.01 -14.14
CA ALA A 18 -1.87 0.00 -13.45
C ALA A 18 -2.22 1.39 -12.89
N ALA A 19 -1.24 2.08 -12.30
CA ALA A 19 -1.41 3.45 -11.80
C ALA A 19 -1.72 4.45 -12.93
N ALA A 20 -1.03 4.33 -14.06
CA ALA A 20 -1.26 5.17 -15.24
C ALA A 20 -2.64 4.93 -15.84
N MET A 21 -3.04 3.66 -16.00
CA MET A 21 -4.38 3.28 -16.48
C MET A 21 -5.47 3.84 -15.55
N PHE A 22 -5.31 3.70 -14.23
CA PHE A 22 -6.27 4.23 -13.28
C PHE A 22 -6.40 5.77 -13.38
N LEU A 23 -5.28 6.45 -13.61
CA LEU A 23 -5.28 7.91 -13.80
C LEU A 23 -5.93 8.32 -15.12
N LEU A 24 -5.67 7.61 -16.22
CA LEU A 24 -6.18 7.93 -17.55
C LEU A 24 -7.67 7.58 -17.71
N VAL A 25 -8.12 6.46 -17.15
CA VAL A 25 -9.51 5.99 -17.28
C VAL A 25 -10.43 6.68 -16.28
N ASN A 26 -10.04 6.75 -15.00
CA ASN A 26 -10.91 7.28 -13.95
C ASN A 26 -10.63 8.76 -13.67
N GLY A 27 -9.60 9.36 -14.26
CA GLY A 27 -9.21 10.76 -14.04
C GLY A 27 -8.70 11.04 -12.62
N ARG A 28 -8.34 9.99 -11.87
CA ARG A 28 -8.06 10.08 -10.43
C ARG A 28 -6.70 9.50 -10.09
N ILE A 29 -6.06 10.09 -9.09
CA ILE A 29 -4.80 9.59 -8.55
C ILE A 29 -5.07 8.31 -7.77
N MET A 30 -4.35 7.22 -8.10
CA MET A 30 -4.45 5.96 -7.38
C MET A 30 -3.95 6.14 -5.93
N GLY A 31 -4.82 5.84 -4.95
CA GLY A 31 -4.47 5.90 -3.53
C GLY A 31 -5.38 5.01 -2.70
N ALA A 32 -4.84 3.89 -2.20
CA ALA A 32 -5.62 2.85 -1.53
C ALA A 32 -6.39 3.38 -0.30
N SER A 33 -5.75 4.16 0.58
CA SER A 33 -6.39 4.75 1.77
C SER A 33 -7.51 5.74 1.39
N GLY A 34 -7.33 6.52 0.32
CA GLY A 34 -8.36 7.46 -0.17
C GLY A 34 -9.55 6.74 -0.79
N ILE A 35 -9.30 5.68 -1.54
CA ILE A 35 -10.34 4.82 -2.15
C ILE A 35 -11.16 4.14 -1.06
N LEU A 36 -10.49 3.40 -0.16
CA LEU A 36 -11.12 2.65 0.93
C LEU A 36 -11.87 3.59 1.87
N GLY A 37 -11.20 4.64 2.34
CA GLY A 37 -11.83 5.53 3.29
C GLY A 37 -12.96 6.37 2.68
N GLY A 38 -12.97 6.64 1.38
CA GLY A 38 -14.14 7.27 0.74
C GLY A 38 -15.34 6.32 0.60
N LEU A 39 -15.14 5.00 0.64
CA LEU A 39 -16.24 4.04 0.81
C LEU A 39 -16.78 4.07 2.24
N ILE A 40 -15.90 4.22 3.23
CA ILE A 40 -16.27 4.28 4.66
C ILE A 40 -17.00 5.58 4.99
N ASP A 41 -16.42 6.73 4.65
CA ASP A 41 -16.96 8.07 4.94
C ASP A 41 -18.11 8.48 4.00
N ARG A 42 -18.55 7.57 3.12
CA ARG A 42 -19.58 7.72 2.08
C ARG A 42 -19.36 8.80 1.01
N SER A 43 -18.34 9.64 1.16
CA SER A 43 -17.96 10.68 0.20
C SER A 43 -17.64 10.16 -1.21
N GLY A 44 -17.26 8.88 -1.33
CA GLY A 44 -16.90 8.22 -2.58
C GLY A 44 -18.01 7.40 -3.24
N TRP A 45 -19.24 7.44 -2.73
CA TRP A 45 -20.30 6.51 -3.17
C TRP A 45 -20.80 6.75 -4.60
N GLY A 46 -20.61 7.95 -5.16
CA GLY A 46 -20.85 8.21 -6.58
C GLY A 46 -20.01 7.35 -7.54
N SER A 47 -18.92 6.74 -7.04
CA SER A 47 -18.11 5.77 -7.78
C SER A 47 -17.88 4.51 -6.94
N ALA A 48 -18.88 4.08 -6.16
CA ALA A 48 -18.74 2.97 -5.21
C ALA A 48 -18.34 1.66 -5.90
N ALA A 49 -18.91 1.37 -7.07
CA ALA A 49 -18.62 0.15 -7.83
C ALA A 49 -17.13 0.05 -8.22
N GLU A 50 -16.56 1.12 -8.77
CA GLU A 50 -15.14 1.15 -9.16
C GLU A 50 -14.20 1.04 -7.95
N ARG A 51 -14.51 1.79 -6.88
CA ARG A 51 -13.72 1.77 -5.64
C ARG A 51 -13.79 0.39 -4.97
N GLY A 52 -14.98 -0.22 -4.96
CA GLY A 52 -15.22 -1.57 -4.46
C GLY A 52 -14.46 -2.61 -5.26
N ALA A 53 -14.51 -2.53 -6.60
CA ALA A 53 -13.76 -3.41 -7.49
C ALA A 53 -12.25 -3.29 -7.28
N PHE A 54 -11.73 -2.07 -7.08
CA PHE A 54 -10.31 -1.85 -6.76
C PHE A 54 -9.91 -2.51 -5.44
N VAL A 55 -10.67 -2.29 -4.37
CA VAL A 55 -10.39 -2.88 -3.05
C VAL A 55 -10.53 -4.40 -3.09
N ALA A 56 -11.56 -4.92 -3.76
CA ALA A 56 -11.74 -6.35 -3.95
C ALA A 56 -10.57 -6.96 -4.73
N GLY A 57 -10.13 -6.34 -5.83
CA GLY A 57 -8.96 -6.78 -6.59
C GLY A 57 -7.69 -6.79 -5.76
N LEU A 58 -7.47 -5.76 -4.94
CA LEU A 58 -6.30 -5.65 -4.05
C LEU A 58 -6.21 -6.81 -3.04
N VAL A 59 -7.35 -7.36 -2.59
CA VAL A 59 -7.39 -8.46 -1.60
C VAL A 59 -7.49 -9.83 -2.28
N LEU A 60 -8.39 -9.98 -3.26
CA LEU A 60 -8.71 -11.26 -3.89
C LEU A 60 -7.58 -11.75 -4.79
N VAL A 61 -6.96 -10.89 -5.60
CA VAL A 61 -5.91 -11.30 -6.54
C VAL A 61 -4.70 -11.93 -5.81
N PRO A 62 -4.07 -11.27 -4.83
CA PRO A 62 -2.97 -11.90 -4.09
C PRO A 62 -3.43 -13.12 -3.27
N GLY A 63 -4.67 -13.11 -2.75
CA GLY A 63 -5.22 -14.26 -2.02
C GLY A 63 -5.38 -15.51 -2.90
N VAL A 64 -5.94 -15.35 -4.11
CA VAL A 64 -6.06 -16.44 -5.10
C VAL A 64 -4.70 -16.89 -5.59
N MET A 65 -3.77 -15.95 -5.83
CA MET A 65 -2.40 -16.28 -6.22
C MET A 65 -1.67 -17.10 -5.15
N ALA A 66 -1.78 -16.70 -3.88
CA ALA A 66 -1.17 -17.41 -2.76
C ALA A 66 -1.76 -18.82 -2.59
N TYR A 67 -3.07 -18.99 -2.77
CA TYR A 67 -3.72 -20.29 -2.66
C TYR A 67 -3.43 -21.23 -3.85
N ALA A 68 -3.47 -20.71 -5.08
CA ALA A 68 -3.47 -21.54 -6.29
C ALA A 68 -2.08 -21.73 -6.94
N PHE A 69 -1.18 -20.75 -6.83
CA PHE A 69 0.07 -20.74 -7.62
C PHE A 69 1.35 -20.79 -6.78
N VAL A 70 1.32 -20.33 -5.52
CA VAL A 70 2.51 -20.29 -4.67
C VAL A 70 2.24 -20.85 -3.27
N PRO A 71 1.90 -22.16 -3.16
CA PRO A 71 1.73 -22.79 -1.86
C PRO A 71 3.06 -22.75 -1.09
N GLY A 72 3.08 -22.10 0.07
CA GLY A 72 4.24 -22.04 0.95
C GLY A 72 5.00 -20.71 1.01
N VAL A 73 4.45 -19.59 0.50
CA VAL A 73 5.04 -18.26 0.78
C VAL A 73 4.94 -17.98 2.27
N SER A 74 6.06 -18.08 2.97
CA SER A 74 6.17 -17.73 4.38
C SER A 74 6.22 -16.20 4.51
N THR A 75 5.05 -15.57 4.61
CA THR A 75 4.96 -14.22 5.15
C THR A 75 5.39 -14.29 6.62
N HIS A 76 6.62 -13.87 6.90
CA HIS A 76 7.17 -13.75 8.25
C HIS A 76 6.45 -12.63 9.00
N ILE A 77 5.22 -12.90 9.42
CA ILE A 77 4.41 -12.02 10.26
C ILE A 77 4.61 -12.41 11.72
N THR A 78 4.59 -11.42 12.61
CA THR A 78 4.60 -11.68 14.05
C THR A 78 3.36 -12.48 14.45
N SER A 79 3.51 -13.43 15.38
CA SER A 79 2.38 -14.18 15.95
C SER A 79 1.54 -13.36 16.92
N ASN A 80 2.02 -12.16 17.30
CA ASN A 80 1.32 -11.29 18.23
C ASN A 80 0.21 -10.50 17.53
N LEU A 81 -1.03 -10.99 17.66
CA LEU A 81 -2.23 -10.33 17.13
C LEU A 81 -2.42 -8.90 17.64
N GLY A 82 -2.03 -8.63 18.90
CA GLY A 82 -2.13 -7.28 19.47
C GLY A 82 -1.26 -6.26 18.73
N VAL A 83 -0.06 -6.67 18.33
CA VAL A 83 0.85 -5.84 17.53
C VAL A 83 0.30 -5.62 16.13
N ILE A 84 -0.28 -6.65 15.50
CA ILE A 84 -0.88 -6.54 14.16
C ILE A 84 -2.05 -5.54 14.17
N VAL A 85 -2.96 -5.67 15.15
CA VAL A 85 -4.12 -4.77 15.28
C VAL A 85 -3.66 -3.34 15.57
N ALA A 86 -2.74 -3.15 16.53
CA ALA A 86 -2.21 -1.83 16.85
C ALA A 86 -1.49 -1.19 15.64
N ALA A 87 -0.67 -1.94 14.91
CA ALA A 87 0.01 -1.47 13.71
C ALA A 87 -1.00 -1.07 12.62
N GLY A 88 -2.03 -1.88 12.37
CA GLY A 88 -3.08 -1.58 11.41
C GLY A 88 -3.83 -0.28 11.75
N LEU A 89 -4.19 -0.07 13.03
CA LEU A 89 -4.84 1.15 13.48
C LEU A 89 -3.93 2.38 13.35
N LEU A 90 -2.67 2.28 13.76
CA LEU A 90 -1.70 3.37 13.64
C LEU A 90 -1.46 3.76 12.19
N VAL A 91 -1.32 2.79 11.28
CA VAL A 91 -1.18 3.04 9.84
C VAL A 91 -2.47 3.66 9.28
N GLY A 92 -3.63 3.15 9.67
CA GLY A 92 -4.92 3.70 9.27
C GLY A 92 -5.07 5.19 9.63
N ILE A 93 -4.85 5.52 10.91
CA ILE A 93 -4.88 6.89 11.43
C ILE A 93 -3.83 7.75 10.73
N GLY A 94 -2.58 7.27 10.62
CA GLY A 94 -1.48 8.00 10.01
C GLY A 94 -1.74 8.35 8.54
N THR A 95 -2.24 7.41 7.74
CA THR A 95 -2.57 7.68 6.33
C THR A 95 -3.75 8.65 6.16
N ARG A 96 -4.67 8.68 7.13
CA ARG A 96 -5.75 9.68 7.16
C ARG A 96 -5.25 11.07 7.53
N LEU A 97 -4.42 11.20 8.55
CA LEU A 97 -3.82 12.47 8.95
C LEU A 97 -2.94 13.06 7.82
N ALA A 98 -2.20 12.20 7.13
CA ALA A 98 -1.38 12.61 5.99
C ALA A 98 -2.18 12.86 4.70
N ASN A 99 -3.50 12.66 4.71
CA ASN A 99 -4.39 12.76 3.53
C ASN A 99 -3.91 11.93 2.33
N GLY A 100 -3.34 10.74 2.59
CA GLY A 100 -2.82 9.86 1.57
C GLY A 100 -1.91 8.77 2.12
N CYS A 101 -1.62 7.78 1.28
CA CYS A 101 -0.77 6.63 1.62
C CYS A 101 0.41 6.52 0.67
N THR A 102 1.24 5.50 0.83
CA THR A 102 2.44 5.26 0.00
C THR A 102 2.13 5.05 -1.48
N SER A 103 1.00 4.44 -1.83
CA SER A 103 0.58 4.32 -3.25
C SER A 103 0.28 5.69 -3.88
N GLY A 104 -0.36 6.59 -3.14
CA GLY A 104 -0.68 7.93 -3.62
C GLY A 104 0.50 8.90 -3.63
N HIS A 105 1.25 8.97 -2.51
CA HIS A 105 2.39 9.89 -2.35
C HIS A 105 3.67 9.36 -3.00
N GLY A 106 3.94 8.06 -2.87
CA GLY A 106 5.13 7.40 -3.41
C GLY A 106 4.96 7.16 -4.90
N VAL A 107 4.17 6.15 -5.28
CA VAL A 107 4.06 5.70 -6.68
C VAL A 107 3.57 6.84 -7.58
N CYS A 108 2.40 7.39 -7.30
CA CYS A 108 1.82 8.44 -8.14
C CYS A 108 2.42 9.83 -7.89
N GLY A 109 2.76 10.15 -6.64
CA GLY A 109 3.22 11.48 -6.25
C GLY A 109 4.65 11.79 -6.68
N ILE A 110 5.56 10.82 -6.59
CA ILE A 110 6.94 10.95 -7.09
C ILE A 110 6.95 11.00 -8.62
N ALA A 111 6.13 10.15 -9.29
CA ALA A 111 6.02 10.15 -10.75
C ALA A 111 5.54 11.49 -11.33
N ARG A 112 4.75 12.27 -10.58
CA ARG A 112 4.33 13.63 -10.95
C ARG A 112 5.24 14.74 -10.41
N LEU A 113 6.41 14.41 -9.87
CA LEU A 113 7.36 15.34 -9.27
C LEU A 113 6.74 16.24 -8.19
N SER A 114 5.77 15.72 -7.43
CA SER A 114 5.13 16.50 -6.37
C SER A 114 6.02 16.55 -5.12
N LEU A 115 6.42 17.76 -4.71
CA LEU A 115 7.25 17.95 -3.50
C LEU A 115 6.57 17.34 -2.26
N ARG A 116 5.25 17.52 -2.14
CA ARG A 116 4.45 16.94 -1.05
C ARG A 116 4.53 15.41 -1.02
N GLY A 117 4.45 14.76 -2.19
CA GLY A 117 4.52 13.30 -2.30
C GLY A 117 5.91 12.77 -1.96
N ILE A 118 6.96 13.45 -2.42
CA ILE A 118 8.36 13.11 -2.12
C ILE A 118 8.62 13.21 -0.61
N VAL A 119 8.28 14.34 0.02
CA VAL A 119 8.49 14.56 1.46
C VAL A 119 7.72 13.54 2.29
N ALA A 120 6.44 13.31 1.98
CA ALA A 120 5.63 12.30 2.68
C ALA A 120 6.25 10.89 2.56
N THR A 121 6.76 10.54 1.38
CA THR A 121 7.39 9.23 1.15
C THR A 121 8.68 9.07 1.96
N VAL A 122 9.52 10.10 2.00
CA VAL A 122 10.73 10.09 2.84
C VAL A 122 10.37 9.89 4.32
N ILE A 123 9.36 10.61 4.82
CA ILE A 123 8.91 10.46 6.22
C ILE A 123 8.38 9.04 6.48
N TYR A 124 7.59 8.46 5.57
CA TYR A 124 7.10 7.08 5.72
C TYR A 124 8.23 6.06 5.78
N LEU A 125 9.23 6.18 4.91
CA LEU A 125 10.38 5.27 4.90
C LEU A 125 11.23 5.42 6.17
N LEU A 126 11.48 6.66 6.61
CA LEU A 126 12.21 6.92 7.85
C LEU A 126 11.47 6.38 9.07
N ALA A 127 10.16 6.65 9.19
CA ALA A 127 9.34 6.14 10.28
C ALA A 127 9.31 4.60 10.29
N GLY A 128 9.23 3.96 9.11
CA GLY A 128 9.34 2.51 8.99
C GLY A 128 10.68 1.96 9.46
N GLY A 129 11.79 2.58 9.04
CA GLY A 129 13.13 2.21 9.49
C GLY A 129 13.30 2.34 11.01
N VAL A 130 12.84 3.46 11.59
CA VAL A 130 12.85 3.69 13.04
C VAL A 130 11.98 2.64 13.76
N ALA A 131 10.81 2.32 13.21
CA ALA A 131 9.94 1.29 13.79
C ALA A 131 10.61 -0.09 13.80
N VAL A 132 11.31 -0.49 12.73
CA VAL A 132 12.07 -1.75 12.74
C VAL A 132 13.16 -1.73 13.81
N VAL A 133 13.95 -0.65 13.92
CA VAL A 133 14.99 -0.55 14.95
C VAL A 133 14.39 -0.65 16.36
N LEU A 134 13.30 0.06 16.61
CA LEU A 134 12.65 0.07 17.92
C LEU A 134 12.01 -1.28 18.27
N PHE A 135 11.14 -1.80 17.41
CA PHE A 135 10.34 -2.98 17.75
C PHE A 135 11.10 -4.29 17.58
N ARG A 136 12.00 -4.39 16.59
CA ARG A 136 12.79 -5.61 16.33
C ARG A 136 14.06 -5.67 17.17
N HIS A 137 14.84 -4.59 17.20
CA HIS A 137 16.17 -4.62 17.82
C HIS A 137 16.18 -4.19 19.30
N LEU A 138 15.36 -3.19 19.69
CA LEU A 138 15.35 -2.71 21.08
C LEU A 138 14.34 -3.46 21.96
N LEU A 139 13.12 -3.69 21.46
CA LEU A 139 12.03 -4.27 22.24
C LEU A 139 11.85 -5.78 22.03
N GLY A 140 12.35 -6.36 20.93
CA GLY A 140 12.24 -7.78 20.62
C GLY A 140 10.79 -8.28 20.49
N VAL A 141 9.86 -7.39 20.11
CA VAL A 141 8.41 -7.66 20.04
C VAL A 141 8.00 -8.29 18.71
N ILE A 142 8.85 -8.15 17.67
CA ILE A 142 8.65 -8.65 16.31
C ILE A 142 9.92 -9.27 15.74
#